data_AF-A0A821GAP2-F1
#
_entry.id   AF-A0A821GAP2-F1
#
_cell.length_a   1.000
_cell.length_b   1.000
_cell.length_c   1.000
_cell.angle_alpha   90.00
_cell.angle_beta   90.00
_cell.angle_gamma   90.00
#
_symmetry.space_group_name_H-M   'P 1'
#
loop_
_entity.id
_entity.type
_entity.pdbx_description
1 polymer ?
#
loop_
_entity_poly.entity_id
_entity_poly.type
_entity_poly.pdbx_seq_one_letter_code
_entity_poly.pdbx_strand_id
1 'polypeptide(L)'
;MVDLLFRQNTVHRRKTASDNTDYLQVIGVGLPRTGTSSLKAALEILGFGPCHHMTELLHKPEQRKIFAQILDGYEADFRELLKGYRSSVDVPTVLFYKELHQLYPKAKLILT
;
A
#
# COMPACT_ATOMS: atom_id res chain seq x y z
N MET A 1 9.95 -19.20 -6.66
CA MET A 1 9.20 -19.07 -5.38
C MET A 1 8.45 -17.75 -5.28
N VAL A 2 8.87 -16.67 -5.97
CA VAL A 2 8.12 -15.39 -6.03
C VAL A 2 7.02 -15.40 -7.12
N ASP A 3 7.24 -16.11 -8.24
CA ASP A 3 6.28 -16.18 -9.38
C ASP A 3 4.95 -16.90 -9.08
N LEU A 4 4.89 -17.71 -8.01
CA LEU A 4 3.66 -18.41 -7.62
C LEU A 4 2.67 -17.48 -6.89
N LEU A 5 3.14 -16.38 -6.29
CA LEU A 5 2.29 -15.38 -5.62
C LEU A 5 1.62 -14.41 -6.61
N PHE A 6 2.17 -14.25 -7.82
CA PHE A 6 1.69 -13.25 -8.79
C PHE A 6 0.59 -13.75 -9.75
N ARG A 7 0.26 -15.05 -9.76
CA ARG A 7 -0.61 -15.64 -10.80
C ARG A 7 -2.11 -15.67 -10.47
N GLN A 8 -2.54 -15.30 -9.26
CA GLN A 8 -3.96 -15.33 -8.91
C GLN A 8 -4.34 -14.17 -7.99
N ASN A 9 -4.62 -13.00 -8.56
CA ASN A 9 -5.30 -11.91 -7.83
C ASN A 9 -6.19 -11.12 -8.80
N THR A 10 -7.34 -11.70 -9.14
CA THR A 10 -8.42 -10.98 -9.81
C THR A 10 -9.14 -10.11 -8.80
N VAL A 11 -8.85 -8.81 -8.78
CA VAL A 11 -9.55 -7.82 -7.96
C VAL A 11 -11.04 -7.81 -8.34
N HIS A 12 -11.92 -8.33 -7.48
CA HIS A 12 -13.37 -8.28 -7.68
C HIS A 12 -13.99 -7.04 -7.02
N ARG A 13 -14.67 -6.25 -7.86
CA ARG A 13 -15.10 -4.88 -7.58
C ARG A 13 -16.39 -4.84 -6.75
N ARG A 14 -16.31 -4.55 -5.45
CA ARG A 14 -17.46 -3.93 -4.74
C ARG A 14 -17.39 -2.42 -4.93
N LYS A 15 -18.41 -1.85 -5.59
CA LYS A 15 -18.67 -0.41 -5.67
C LYS A 15 -19.46 0.00 -4.42
N THR A 16 -18.86 0.77 -3.53
CA THR A 16 -19.59 1.65 -2.62
C THR A 16 -18.98 3.04 -2.73
N ALA A 17 -19.83 4.03 -2.94
CA ALA A 17 -19.46 5.43 -3.02
C ALA A 17 -19.52 6.02 -1.60
N SER A 18 -18.44 6.66 -1.16
CA SER A 18 -18.49 7.63 -0.07
C SER A 18 -17.46 8.73 -0.32
N ASP A 19 -17.96 9.96 -0.34
CA ASP A 19 -17.18 11.17 -0.51
C ASP A 19 -16.22 11.39 0.67
N ASN A 20 -14.95 11.58 0.33
CA ASN A 20 -14.01 12.52 0.94
C ASN A 20 -13.17 12.16 2.19
N THR A 21 -12.77 10.89 2.38
CA THR A 21 -11.61 10.56 3.27
C THR A 21 -10.69 9.41 2.78
N ASP A 22 -11.03 8.74 1.67
CA ASP A 22 -10.32 7.53 1.22
C ASP A 22 -9.57 7.74 -0.11
N TYR A 23 -8.46 8.46 -0.08
CA TYR A 23 -7.66 8.61 -1.31
C TYR A 23 -6.16 8.60 -1.06
N LEU A 24 -5.53 7.48 -1.46
CA LEU A 24 -4.08 7.33 -1.57
C LEU A 24 -3.59 8.18 -2.75
N GLN A 25 -2.64 9.08 -2.49
CA GLN A 25 -2.16 10.06 -3.46
C GLN A 25 -0.79 9.71 -4.04
N VAL A 26 0.05 9.02 -3.28
CA VAL A 26 1.40 8.63 -3.68
C VAL A 26 1.65 7.18 -3.34
N ILE A 27 2.18 6.42 -4.29
CA ILE A 27 2.63 5.03 -4.11
C ILE A 27 4.13 4.98 -4.43
N GLY A 28 4.94 4.70 -3.42
CA GLY A 28 6.34 4.35 -3.57
C GLY A 28 6.46 2.93 -4.10
N VAL A 29 7.18 2.78 -5.20
CA VAL A 29 7.46 1.50 -5.86
C VAL A 29 8.94 1.09 -5.74
N GLY A 30 9.69 1.78 -4.87
CA GLY A 30 11.05 1.38 -4.46
C GLY A 30 11.03 0.23 -3.46
N LEU A 31 11.99 -0.68 -3.60
CA LEU A 31 12.16 -1.83 -2.70
C LEU A 31 12.73 -1.40 -1.32
N PRO A 32 12.64 -2.26 -0.30
CA PRO A 32 13.30 -2.01 0.97
C PRO A 32 14.77 -1.64 0.78
N ARG A 33 15.28 -0.75 1.62
CA ARG A 33 16.69 -0.27 1.60
C ARG A 33 17.07 0.64 0.43
N THR A 34 16.13 1.11 -0.40
CA THR A 34 16.38 2.14 -1.43
C THR A 34 16.03 3.57 -0.98
N GLY A 35 16.01 3.82 0.34
CA GLY A 35 15.68 5.14 0.89
C GLY A 35 14.20 5.34 1.25
N THR A 36 13.42 4.25 1.35
CA THR A 36 11.98 4.26 1.69
C THR A 36 11.66 5.01 2.99
N SER A 37 12.51 4.89 4.01
CA SER A 37 12.31 5.63 5.28
C SER A 37 12.53 7.14 5.12
N SER A 38 13.50 7.56 4.32
CA SER A 38 13.71 8.98 4.02
C SER A 38 12.56 9.54 3.16
N LEU A 39 12.08 8.75 2.18
CA LEU A 39 10.93 9.11 1.37
C LEU A 39 9.65 9.22 2.21
N LYS A 40 9.43 8.31 3.16
CA LYS A 40 8.32 8.38 4.14
C LYS A 40 8.33 9.75 4.85
N ALA A 41 9.47 10.11 5.45
CA ALA A 41 9.60 11.36 6.18
C ALA A 41 9.35 12.58 5.28
N ALA A 42 9.89 12.58 4.06
CA ALA A 42 9.68 13.66 3.10
C ALA A 42 8.19 13.81 2.71
N LEU A 43 7.49 12.70 2.44
CA LEU A 43 6.06 12.72 2.10
C LEU A 43 5.20 13.26 3.24
N GLU A 44 5.52 12.89 4.49
CA GLU A 44 4.82 13.41 5.66
C GLU A 44 5.05 14.92 5.83
N ILE A 45 6.29 15.39 5.68
CA ILE A 45 6.64 16.83 5.71
C ILE A 45 5.91 17.61 4.62
N LEU A 46 5.82 17.06 3.40
CA LEU A 46 5.19 17.71 2.25
C LEU A 46 3.66 17.64 2.26
N GLY A 47 3.05 17.12 3.33
CA GLY A 47 1.59 17.05 3.47
C GLY A 47 0.93 15.92 2.69
N PHE A 48 1.69 14.87 2.34
CA PHE A 48 1.20 13.58 1.82
C PHE A 48 1.13 12.50 2.92
N GLY A 49 1.27 12.91 4.18
CA GLY A 49 1.12 12.04 5.35
C GLY A 49 -0.33 11.82 5.78
N PRO A 50 -0.60 10.79 6.60
CA PRO A 50 0.37 9.81 7.10
C PRO A 50 0.79 8.83 5.99
N CYS A 51 2.03 8.34 6.07
CA CYS A 51 2.64 7.47 5.05
C CYS A 51 2.79 6.03 5.56
N HIS A 52 2.17 5.07 4.88
CA HIS A 52 2.29 3.64 5.19
C HIS A 52 3.71 3.15 4.86
N HIS A 53 4.30 2.35 5.75
CA HIS A 53 5.68 1.83 5.63
C HIS A 53 5.80 0.50 6.40
N MET A 54 6.81 -0.32 6.11
CA MET A 54 7.06 -1.61 6.79
C MET A 54 7.06 -1.50 8.33
N THR A 55 7.52 -0.38 8.85
CA THR A 55 7.54 -0.09 10.30
C THR A 55 6.15 -0.14 10.93
N GLU A 56 5.08 0.14 10.18
CA GLU A 56 3.70 0.03 10.69
C GLU A 56 3.41 -1.42 11.11
N LEU A 57 3.93 -2.42 10.37
CA LEU A 57 3.78 -3.83 10.72
C LEU A 57 4.50 -4.19 12.04
N LEU A 58 5.51 -3.44 12.46
CA LEU A 58 6.17 -3.68 13.75
C LEU A 58 5.27 -3.25 14.92
N HIS A 59 4.55 -2.13 14.75
CA HIS A 59 3.83 -1.47 15.83
C HIS A 59 2.33 -1.80 15.86
N LYS A 60 1.75 -2.27 14.75
CA LYS A 60 0.31 -2.47 14.57
C LYS A 60 -0.03 -3.94 14.28
N PRO A 61 -0.48 -4.72 15.29
CA PRO A 61 -0.85 -6.13 15.10
C PRO A 61 -1.92 -6.35 14.02
N GLU A 62 -2.86 -5.43 13.86
CA GLU A 62 -3.90 -5.47 12.83
C GLU A 62 -3.32 -5.39 11.42
N GLN A 63 -2.32 -4.52 11.22
CA GLN A 63 -1.61 -4.40 9.95
C GLN A 63 -0.87 -5.70 9.61
N ARG A 64 -0.24 -6.35 10.59
CA ARG A 64 0.39 -7.68 10.40
C ARG A 64 -0.60 -8.73 9.98
N LYS A 65 -1.76 -8.78 10.63
CA LYS A 65 -2.81 -9.74 10.32
C LYS A 65 -3.31 -9.57 8.89
N ILE A 66 -3.62 -8.34 8.48
CA ILE A 66 -4.05 -8.06 7.11
C ILE A 66 -2.94 -8.48 6.15
N PHE A 67 -1.69 -8.06 6.35
CA PHE A 67 -0.59 -8.42 5.47
C PHE A 67 -0.35 -9.93 5.34
N ALA A 68 -0.44 -10.68 6.44
CA ALA A 68 -0.34 -12.15 6.39
C ALA A 68 -1.42 -12.77 5.49
N GLN A 69 -2.67 -12.29 5.58
CA GLN A 69 -3.75 -12.73 4.70
C GLN A 69 -3.46 -12.44 3.23
N ILE A 70 -2.85 -11.29 2.92
CA ILE A 70 -2.42 -10.95 1.54
C ILE A 70 -1.38 -11.96 1.03
N LEU A 71 -0.39 -12.30 1.88
CA LEU A 71 0.67 -13.25 1.51
C LEU A 71 0.15 -14.68 1.31
N ASP A 72 -0.87 -15.08 2.07
CA ASP A 72 -1.51 -16.38 1.97
C ASP A 72 -2.46 -16.50 0.76
N GLY A 73 -2.58 -15.45 -0.06
CA GLY A 73 -3.42 -15.45 -1.26
C GLY A 73 -4.91 -15.28 -0.99
N TYR A 74 -5.29 -14.84 0.22
CA TYR A 74 -6.66 -14.39 0.46
C TYR A 74 -6.92 -13.06 -0.23
N GLU A 75 -8.18 -12.80 -0.58
CA GLU A 75 -8.58 -11.50 -1.15
C GLU A 75 -8.21 -10.37 -0.18
N ALA A 76 -7.14 -9.66 -0.52
CA ALA A 76 -6.58 -8.59 0.26
C ALA A 76 -7.47 -7.35 0.18
N ASP A 77 -8.00 -6.89 1.32
CA ASP A 77 -8.62 -5.57 1.39
C ASP A 77 -7.54 -4.48 1.54
N PHE A 78 -6.94 -4.10 0.40
CA PHE A 78 -5.97 -3.00 0.35
C PHE A 78 -6.55 -1.67 0.85
N ARG A 79 -7.88 -1.48 0.78
CA ARG A 79 -8.51 -0.26 1.30
C ARG A 79 -8.49 -0.25 2.81
N GLU A 80 -8.70 -1.39 3.45
CA GLU A 80 -8.57 -1.52 4.91
C GLU A 80 -7.11 -1.39 5.34
N LEU A 81 -6.16 -2.02 4.63
CA LEU A 81 -4.73 -1.89 4.90
C LEU A 81 -4.27 -0.41 4.89
N LEU A 82 -4.75 0.34 3.90
CA LEU A 82 -4.34 1.71 3.61
C LEU A 82 -5.30 2.78 4.14
N LYS A 83 -6.28 2.39 4.94
CA LYS A 83 -7.26 3.29 5.52
C LYS A 83 -6.59 4.39 6.34
N GLY A 84 -6.92 5.63 6.02
CA GLY A 84 -6.36 6.82 6.68
C GLY A 84 -4.95 7.22 6.22
N TYR A 85 -4.28 6.45 5.35
CA TYR A 85 -2.99 6.81 4.76
C TYR A 85 -3.18 7.58 3.45
N ARG A 86 -2.35 8.61 3.26
CA ARG A 86 -2.33 9.42 2.02
C ARG A 86 -1.19 9.05 1.09
N SER A 87 -0.22 8.30 1.59
CA SER A 87 0.85 7.73 0.78
C SER A 87 1.29 6.38 1.33
N SER A 88 1.96 5.58 0.51
CA SER A 88 2.56 4.32 0.94
C SER A 88 3.93 4.14 0.30
N VAL A 89 4.85 3.51 1.02
CA VAL A 89 6.20 3.15 0.55
C VAL A 89 6.60 1.82 1.18
N ASP A 90 7.66 1.20 0.67
CA ASP A 90 8.20 -0.06 1.20
C ASP A 90 7.21 -1.25 1.12
N VAL A 91 7.64 -2.40 1.63
CA VAL A 91 6.76 -3.53 1.89
C VAL A 91 5.75 -3.16 2.99
N PRO A 92 4.50 -3.62 2.89
CA PRO A 92 3.97 -4.61 1.95
C PRO A 92 3.55 -4.03 0.59
N THR A 93 3.41 -2.71 0.46
CA THR A 93 2.70 -2.07 -0.66
C THR A 93 3.42 -2.15 -2.00
N VAL A 94 4.76 -2.11 -2.01
CA VAL A 94 5.56 -2.24 -3.24
C VAL A 94 5.31 -3.57 -3.98
N LEU A 95 4.97 -4.64 -3.25
CA LEU A 95 4.71 -5.96 -3.83
C LEU A 95 3.45 -6.00 -4.69
N PHE A 96 2.53 -5.04 -4.49
CA PHE A 96 1.20 -4.99 -5.11
C PHE A 96 0.95 -3.65 -5.81
N TYR A 97 2.00 -2.98 -6.27
CA TYR A 97 1.85 -1.62 -6.81
C TYR A 97 0.94 -1.55 -8.04
N LYS A 98 0.82 -2.63 -8.83
CA LYS A 98 -0.04 -2.67 -10.02
C LYS A 98 -1.52 -2.71 -9.61
N GLU A 99 -1.85 -3.55 -8.64
CA GLU A 99 -3.17 -3.69 -8.04
C GLU A 99 -3.56 -2.40 -7.32
N LEU A 100 -2.63 -1.82 -6.56
CA LEU A 100 -2.81 -0.52 -5.92
C LEU A 100 -3.02 0.60 -6.94
N HIS A 101 -2.29 0.61 -8.06
CA HIS A 101 -2.51 1.61 -9.10
C HIS A 101 -3.86 1.43 -9.81
N GLN A 102 -4.34 0.19 -9.97
CA GLN A 102 -5.70 -0.05 -10.48
C GLN A 102 -6.78 0.44 -9.49
N LEU A 103 -6.56 0.27 -8.19
CA LEU A 103 -7.47 0.73 -7.14
C LEU A 103 -7.44 2.26 -6.97
N TYR A 104 -6.27 2.87 -7.14
CA TYR A 104 -6.02 4.30 -6.98
C TYR A 104 -5.38 4.90 -8.26
N PRO A 105 -6.10 4.96 -9.39
CA PRO A 105 -5.52 5.29 -10.70
C PRO A 105 -4.99 6.73 -10.81
N LYS A 106 -5.45 7.62 -9.93
CA LYS A 106 -4.97 9.01 -9.87
C LYS A 106 -3.66 9.14 -9.06
N ALA A 107 -3.27 8.12 -8.29
CA ALA A 107 -2.10 8.19 -7.39
C ALA A 107 -0.82 8.25 -8.23
N LYS A 108 0.12 9.09 -7.81
CA LYS A 108 1.43 9.22 -8.47
C LYS A 108 2.35 8.10 -7.99
N LEU A 109 3.18 7.58 -8.89
CA LEU A 109 4.19 6.58 -8.57
C LEU A 109 5.56 7.24 -8.39
N ILE A 110 6.32 6.83 -7.38
CA ILE A 110 7.72 7.24 -7.16
C ILE A 110 8.58 5.98 -7.07
N LEU A 111 9.59 5.86 -7.93
CA LEU A 111 10.62 4.83 -7.84
C LEU A 111 11.89 5.43 -7.24
N THR A 112 12.38 4.84 -6.15
CA THR A 112 13.64 5.19 -5.47
C THR A 112 14.69 4.12 -5.67
#